data_AF-A0A8X6TH62-F1
#
_entry.id   AF-A0A8X6TH62-F1
#
_cell.length_a   1.000
_cell.length_b   1.000
_cell.length_c   1.000
_cell.angle_alpha   90.00
_cell.angle_beta   90.00
_cell.angle_gamma   90.00
#
_symmetry.space_group_name_H-M   'P 1'
#
loop_
_entity.id
_entity.type
_entity.pdbx_description
1 polymer ?
#
loop_
_entity_poly.entity_id
_entity_poly.type
_entity_poly.pdbx_seq_one_letter_code
_entity_poly.pdbx_strand_id
1 'polypeptide(L)'
;MTTSSLEKKKLAKYTESVLSSLRGIPAMAHAGSVNSKEKPFTALRNRLCSQYADSEEQRLCDLISGMQLGDRKPSRLLLEMRSKTGNRMTEELLKSLFLQRLPTHVQQILAISNDQLEKLAEKTGGIMAVVGHTSSIDA
;
A
#
# COMPACT_ATOMS: atom_id res chain seq x y z
N MET A 1 -64.21 -0.60 39.19
CA MET A 1 -64.77 -0.38 37.83
C MET A 1 -63.85 0.62 37.13
N THR A 2 -62.80 0.14 36.46
CA THR A 2 -62.65 0.01 34.98
C THR A 2 -62.23 1.30 34.24
N THR A 3 -61.00 1.76 34.45
CA THR A 3 -60.32 2.74 33.56
C THR A 3 -59.13 2.15 32.77
N SER A 4 -58.74 0.90 33.04
CA SER A 4 -57.53 0.27 32.49
C SER A 4 -57.57 -0.05 30.98
N SER A 5 -58.75 -0.18 30.36
CA SER A 5 -58.85 -0.63 28.96
C SER A 5 -58.59 0.47 27.93
N LEU A 6 -58.93 1.73 28.26
CA LEU A 6 -58.77 2.86 27.35
C LEU A 6 -57.33 3.40 27.33
N GLU A 7 -56.65 3.40 28.48
CA GLU A 7 -55.25 3.84 28.57
C GLU A 7 -54.29 2.84 27.92
N LYS A 8 -54.54 1.53 28.09
CA LYS A 8 -53.75 0.50 27.41
C LYS A 8 -53.87 0.58 25.88
N LYS A 9 -55.06 0.90 25.36
CA LYS A 9 -55.28 1.12 23.92
C LYS A 9 -54.61 2.40 23.41
N LYS A 10 -54.59 3.48 24.21
CA LYS A 10 -53.86 4.71 23.87
C LYS A 10 -52.36 4.46 23.83
N LEU A 11 -51.83 3.71 24.78
CA LEU A 11 -50.42 3.34 24.85
C LEU A 11 -50.02 2.45 23.66
N ALA A 12 -50.83 1.46 23.30
CA ALA A 12 -50.58 0.59 22.15
C ALA A 12 -50.54 1.37 20.82
N LYS A 13 -51.48 2.30 20.61
CA LYS A 13 -51.47 3.18 19.43
C LYS A 13 -50.27 4.13 19.41
N TYR A 14 -49.87 4.64 20.57
CA TYR A 14 -48.68 5.49 20.68
C TYR A 14 -47.41 4.71 20.34
N THR A 15 -47.27 3.47 20.85
CA THR A 15 -46.12 2.62 20.51
C THR A 15 -46.05 2.29 19.03
N GLU A 16 -47.19 2.00 18.38
CA GLU A 16 -47.19 1.75 16.93
C GLU A 16 -46.92 3.02 16.11
N SER A 17 -47.38 4.18 16.57
CA SER A 17 -47.09 5.47 15.92
C SER A 17 -45.59 5.83 15.98
N VAL A 18 -44.95 5.59 17.12
CA VAL A 18 -43.50 5.80 17.30
C VAL A 18 -42.70 4.79 16.46
N LEU A 19 -43.09 3.51 16.47
CA LEU A 19 -42.41 2.46 15.67
C LEU A 19 -42.57 2.66 14.16
N SER A 20 -43.74 3.12 13.70
CA SER A 20 -43.98 3.46 12.29
C SER A 20 -43.10 4.63 11.84
N SER A 21 -42.97 5.66 12.69
CA SER A 21 -42.13 6.83 12.41
C SER A 21 -40.64 6.48 12.35
N LEU A 22 -40.18 5.49 13.13
CA LEU A 22 -38.77 5.07 13.16
C LEU A 22 -38.42 4.13 11.98
N ARG A 23 -39.40 3.45 11.39
CA ARG A 23 -39.21 2.50 10.27
C ARG A 23 -38.86 3.19 8.94
N GLY A 24 -38.96 4.52 8.88
CA GLY A 24 -38.73 5.34 7.68
C GLY A 24 -37.40 6.10 7.64
N ILE A 25 -36.47 5.87 8.57
CA ILE A 25 -35.14 6.48 8.51
C ILE A 25 -34.23 5.57 7.68
N PRO A 26 -33.90 5.89 6.42
CA PRO A 26 -32.86 5.18 5.70
C PRO A 26 -31.52 5.43 6.42
N ALA A 27 -30.83 4.35 6.78
CA ALA A 27 -29.48 4.36 7.31
C ALA A 27 -28.51 4.91 6.25
N MET A 28 -28.50 6.23 6.08
CA MET A 28 -27.59 6.98 5.22
C MET A 28 -26.68 7.83 6.09
N ALA A 29 -25.90 7.14 6.93
CA ALA A 29 -24.62 7.65 7.37
C ALA A 29 -23.64 6.54 7.07
N HIS A 30 -22.83 6.75 6.03
CA HIS A 30 -21.58 6.04 5.84
C HIS A 30 -20.88 6.00 7.20
N ALA A 31 -20.87 4.82 7.79
CA ALA A 31 -19.99 4.50 8.89
C ALA A 31 -18.56 4.55 8.35
N GLY A 32 -18.02 5.77 8.26
CA GLY A 32 -16.66 6.00 8.67
C GLY A 32 -16.60 5.47 10.09
N SER A 33 -16.14 4.23 10.21
CA SER A 33 -15.88 3.52 11.45
C SER A 33 -14.94 4.35 12.32
N VAL A 34 -15.49 5.32 13.04
CA VAL A 34 -14.85 5.86 14.24
C VAL A 34 -15.05 4.79 15.29
N ASN A 35 -14.12 3.84 15.29
CA ASN A 35 -13.96 2.84 16.33
C ASN A 35 -13.64 3.57 17.65
N SER A 36 -14.69 4.06 18.32
CA SER A 36 -14.64 4.83 19.56
C SER A 36 -14.48 3.90 20.77
N LYS A 37 -13.40 3.11 20.81
CA LYS A 37 -12.88 2.45 22.02
C LYS A 37 -11.35 2.45 22.15
N GLU A 38 -10.63 3.09 21.23
CA GLU A 38 -9.21 3.36 21.44
C GLU A 38 -9.07 4.65 22.26
N LYS A 39 -8.28 4.59 23.34
CA LYS A 39 -7.97 5.76 24.16
C LYS A 39 -7.46 6.86 23.21
N PRO A 40 -7.87 8.13 23.34
CA PRO A 40 -7.45 9.18 22.39
C PRO A 40 -5.93 9.25 22.20
N PHE A 41 -5.17 8.89 23.24
CA PHE A 41 -3.72 8.73 23.19
C PHE A 41 -3.23 7.57 22.30
N THR A 42 -3.88 6.40 22.32
CA THR A 42 -3.48 5.26 21.48
C THR A 42 -3.77 5.54 20.02
N ALA A 43 -4.91 6.14 19.70
CA ALA A 43 -5.24 6.55 18.33
C ALA A 43 -4.24 7.59 17.80
N LEU A 44 -3.90 8.60 18.60
CA LEU A 44 -2.90 9.60 18.24
C LEU A 44 -1.50 8.99 18.08
N ARG A 45 -1.08 8.15 19.02
CA ARG A 45 0.22 7.45 18.96
C ARG A 45 0.31 6.55 17.74
N ASN A 46 -0.74 5.80 17.43
CA ASN A 46 -0.81 4.94 16.25
C ASN A 46 -0.71 5.78 14.97
N ARG A 47 -1.46 6.89 14.89
CA ARG A 47 -1.40 7.78 13.73
C ARG A 47 -0.01 8.40 13.53
N LEU A 48 0.63 8.84 14.60
CA LEU A 48 2.00 9.38 14.54
C LEU A 48 3.01 8.30 14.12
N CYS A 49 2.88 7.09 14.67
CA CYS A 49 3.73 5.97 14.30
C CYS A 49 3.57 5.61 12.82
N SER A 50 2.33 5.53 12.32
CA SER A 50 2.05 5.28 10.90
C SER A 50 2.60 6.38 10.01
N GLN A 51 2.31 7.66 10.30
CA GLN A 51 2.83 8.78 9.50
C GLN A 51 4.37 8.81 9.46
N TYR A 52 5.02 8.50 10.59
CA TYR A 52 6.47 8.44 10.64
C TYR A 52 7.03 7.24 9.86
N ALA A 53 6.36 6.08 9.94
CA ALA A 53 6.71 4.91 9.14
C ALA A 53 6.59 5.19 7.64
N ASP A 54 5.51 5.84 7.21
CA ASP A 54 5.30 6.25 5.82
C ASP A 54 6.40 7.22 5.36
N SER A 55 6.76 8.20 6.19
CA SER A 55 7.83 9.15 5.90
C SER A 55 9.20 8.49 5.78
N GLU A 56 9.48 7.46 6.59
CA GLU A 56 10.74 6.71 6.51
C GLU A 56 10.78 5.80 5.27
N GLU A 57 9.67 5.14 4.91
CA GLU A 57 9.57 4.38 3.66
C GLU A 57 9.78 5.29 2.44
N GLN A 58 9.13 6.46 2.43
CA GLN A 58 9.33 7.47 1.38
C GLN A 58 10.80 7.91 1.30
N ARG A 59 11.44 8.19 2.44
CA ARG A 59 12.86 8.57 2.47
C ARG A 59 13.77 7.46 1.93
N LEU A 60 13.46 6.20 2.20
CA LEU A 60 14.18 5.06 1.64
C LEU A 60 13.94 4.94 0.13
N CYS A 61 12.70 5.10 -0.33
CA CYS A 61 12.35 5.15 -1.76
C CYS A 61 13.12 6.27 -2.47
N ASP A 62 13.22 7.46 -1.87
CA ASP A 62 13.96 8.60 -2.43
C ASP A 62 15.46 8.33 -2.47
N LEU A 63 16.03 7.78 -1.40
CA LEU A 63 17.45 7.40 -1.34
C LEU A 63 17.79 6.38 -2.43
N ILE A 64 16.94 5.37 -2.61
CA ILE A 64 17.10 4.37 -3.66
C ILE A 64 16.91 4.98 -5.04
N SER A 65 15.94 5.88 -5.17
CA SER A 65 15.65 6.58 -6.42
C SER A 65 16.75 7.54 -6.84
N GLY A 66 17.57 8.02 -5.90
CA GLY A 66 18.77 8.78 -6.20
C GLY A 66 19.96 7.93 -6.69
N MET A 67 19.90 6.59 -6.55
CA MET A 67 20.98 5.72 -7.04
C MET A 67 20.91 5.56 -8.55
N GLN A 68 22.02 5.90 -9.22
CA GLN A 68 22.16 5.73 -10.66
C GLN A 68 22.73 4.36 -10.99
N LEU A 69 22.12 3.67 -11.97
CA LEU A 69 22.61 2.40 -12.49
C LEU A 69 23.97 2.58 -13.20
N GLY A 70 24.16 3.69 -13.93
CA GLY A 70 25.42 4.01 -14.63
C GLY A 70 25.96 2.82 -15.45
N ASP A 71 27.28 2.61 -15.40
CA ASP A 71 27.96 1.43 -15.96
C ASP A 71 28.07 0.26 -14.96
N ARG A 72 27.35 0.33 -13.83
CA ARG A 72 27.50 -0.68 -12.77
C ARG A 72 26.67 -1.92 -13.10
N LYS A 73 27.18 -3.09 -12.70
CA LYS A 73 26.43 -4.34 -12.81
C LYS A 73 25.11 -4.24 -12.03
N PRO A 74 23.96 -4.61 -12.63
CA PRO A 74 22.66 -4.57 -11.97
C PRO A 74 22.61 -5.39 -10.66
N SER A 75 23.35 -6.51 -10.58
CA SER A 75 23.49 -7.28 -9.34
C SER A 75 24.18 -6.52 -8.20
N ARG A 76 25.14 -5.65 -8.54
CA ARG A 76 25.82 -4.82 -7.54
C ARG A 76 24.95 -3.66 -7.08
N LEU A 77 24.17 -3.06 -7.98
CA LEU A 77 23.15 -2.07 -7.61
C LEU A 77 22.14 -2.69 -6.62
N LEU A 78 21.68 -3.91 -6.91
CA LEU A 78 20.74 -4.63 -6.06
C LEU A 78 21.28 -4.84 -4.64
N LEU A 79 22.54 -5.27 -4.54
CA LEU A 79 23.20 -5.46 -3.25
C LEU A 79 23.31 -4.14 -2.47
N GLU A 80 23.61 -3.04 -3.16
CA GLU A 80 23.70 -1.72 -2.55
C GLU A 80 22.33 -1.22 -2.05
N MET A 81 21.26 -1.41 -2.84
CA MET A 81 19.89 -1.14 -2.41
C MET A 81 19.54 -1.95 -1.16
N ARG A 82 19.85 -3.25 -1.14
CA ARG A 82 19.60 -4.12 0.01
C ARG A 82 20.43 -3.73 1.24
N SER A 83 21.69 -3.33 1.04
CA SER A 83 22.55 -2.86 2.13
C SER A 83 22.06 -1.56 2.76
N LYS A 84 21.56 -0.62 1.97
CA LYS A 84 21.04 0.67 2.46
C LYS A 84 19.68 0.53 3.14
N THR A 85 18.89 -0.43 2.70
CA THR A 85 17.51 -0.59 3.19
C THR A 85 17.38 -1.64 4.30
N GLY A 86 18.30 -2.61 4.34
CA GLY A 86 18.22 -3.75 5.26
C GLY A 86 16.88 -4.48 5.12
N ASN A 87 16.27 -4.82 6.27
CA ASN A 87 14.96 -5.48 6.35
C ASN A 87 13.78 -4.49 6.46
N ARG A 88 13.98 -3.22 6.09
CA ARG A 88 12.95 -2.17 6.25
C ARG A 88 11.99 -2.05 5.07
N MET A 89 12.33 -2.63 3.91
CA MET A 89 11.44 -2.71 2.74
C MET A 89 11.07 -4.15 2.43
N THR A 90 9.91 -4.30 1.80
CA THR A 90 9.47 -5.56 1.22
C THR A 90 10.24 -5.87 -0.07
N GLU A 91 10.44 -7.15 -0.35
CA GLU A 91 11.08 -7.61 -1.59
C GLU A 91 10.30 -7.15 -2.84
N GLU A 92 8.98 -7.00 -2.75
CA GLU A 92 8.13 -6.50 -3.83
C GLU A 92 8.41 -5.04 -4.17
N LEU A 93 8.51 -4.18 -3.15
CA LEU A 93 8.83 -2.76 -3.33
C LEU A 93 10.26 -2.60 -3.86
N LEU A 94 11.20 -3.38 -3.31
CA LEU A 94 12.59 -3.40 -3.76
C LEU A 94 12.70 -3.84 -5.23
N LYS A 95 11.93 -4.87 -5.63
CA LYS A 95 11.84 -5.34 -7.02
C LYS A 95 11.27 -4.27 -7.95
N SER A 96 10.21 -3.59 -7.53
CA SER A 96 9.62 -2.49 -8.31
C SER A 96 10.62 -1.35 -8.53
N LEU A 97 11.26 -0.88 -7.47
CA LEU A 97 12.28 0.16 -7.53
C LEU A 97 13.47 -0.26 -8.40
N PHE A 98 13.93 -1.50 -8.28
CA PHE A 98 15.02 -2.04 -9.10
C PHE A 98 14.65 -2.04 -10.58
N LEU A 99 13.46 -2.52 -10.94
CA LEU A 99 12.98 -2.50 -12.33
C LEU A 99 12.90 -1.08 -12.87
N GLN A 100 12.37 -0.12 -12.10
CA GLN A 100 12.30 1.29 -12.50
C GLN A 100 13.67 1.90 -12.83
N ARG A 101 14.78 1.35 -12.31
CA ARG A 101 16.14 1.80 -12.62
C ARG A 101 16.70 1.22 -13.91
N LEU A 102 16.11 0.16 -14.44
CA LEU A 102 16.57 -0.48 -15.67
C LEU A 102 15.99 0.23 -16.90
N PRO A 103 16.67 0.17 -18.06
CA PRO A 103 16.09 0.63 -19.32
C PRO A 103 14.78 -0.11 -19.64
N THR A 104 13.82 0.60 -20.25
CA THR A 104 12.46 0.08 -20.51
C THR A 104 12.44 -1.28 -21.22
N HIS A 105 13.31 -1.49 -22.21
CA HIS A 105 13.42 -2.76 -22.93
C HIS A 105 13.76 -3.93 -21.99
N VAL A 106 14.63 -3.70 -21.00
CA VAL A 106 15.04 -4.72 -20.04
C VAL A 106 13.90 -4.99 -19.06
N GLN A 107 13.19 -3.94 -18.63
CA GLN A 107 11.99 -4.10 -17.80
C GLN A 107 10.95 -4.99 -18.46
N GLN A 108 10.69 -4.82 -19.75
CA GLN A 108 9.69 -5.61 -20.49
C GLN A 108 10.05 -7.10 -20.55
N ILE A 109 11.33 -7.42 -20.77
CA ILE A 109 11.82 -8.80 -20.77
C ILE A 109 11.68 -9.43 -19.38
N LEU A 110 12.00 -8.67 -18.34
CA LEU A 110 11.98 -9.14 -16.96
C LEU A 110 10.58 -9.16 -16.34
N ALA A 111 9.64 -8.35 -16.83
CA ALA A 111 8.25 -8.31 -16.36
C ALA A 111 7.52 -9.65 -16.57
N ILE A 112 7.93 -10.43 -17.58
CA ILE A 112 7.38 -11.76 -17.87
C ILE A 112 7.97 -12.82 -16.92
N SER A 113 9.11 -12.52 -16.28
CA SER A 113 9.82 -13.44 -15.41
C SER A 113 9.35 -13.32 -13.96
N ASN A 114 8.76 -14.39 -13.41
CA ASN A 114 8.41 -14.48 -11.98
C ASN A 114 9.59 -14.91 -11.09
N ASP A 115 10.82 -14.69 -11.55
CA ASP A 115 12.03 -15.07 -10.82
C ASP A 115 12.23 -14.21 -9.57
N GLN A 116 13.01 -14.78 -8.65
CA GLN A 116 13.54 -14.08 -7.49
C GLN A 116 14.41 -12.90 -7.93
N LEU A 117 14.36 -11.82 -7.15
CA LEU A 117 15.00 -10.55 -7.47
C LEU A 117 16.52 -10.70 -7.74
N GLU A 118 17.19 -11.59 -7.02
CA GLU A 118 18.61 -11.87 -7.19
C GLU A 118 18.93 -12.55 -8.54
N LYS A 119 18.15 -13.57 -8.91
CA LYS A 119 18.24 -14.22 -10.24
C LYS A 119 17.92 -13.25 -11.37
N LEU A 120 16.96 -12.37 -11.13
CA LEU A 120 16.55 -11.33 -12.09
C LEU A 120 17.70 -10.34 -12.31
N ALA A 121 18.38 -9.91 -11.25
CA ALA A 121 19.57 -9.07 -11.33
C ALA A 121 20.74 -9.73 -12.09
N GLU A 122 20.97 -11.04 -11.91
CA GLU A 122 21.98 -11.78 -12.69
C GLU A 122 21.63 -11.81 -14.18
N LYS A 123 20.39 -12.17 -14.53
CA LYS A 123 19.91 -12.20 -15.92
C LYS A 123 19.99 -10.82 -16.58
N THR A 124 19.64 -9.78 -15.83
CA THR A 124 19.71 -8.38 -16.26
C THR A 124 21.10 -8.02 -16.74
N GLY A 125 22.14 -8.47 -16.02
CA GLY A 125 23.53 -8.19 -16.38
C GLY A 125 23.92 -8.76 -17.75
N GLY A 126 23.43 -9.95 -18.08
CA GLY A 126 23.64 -10.57 -19.40
C GLY A 126 22.91 -9.83 -20.52
N ILE A 127 21.66 -9.42 -20.29
CA ILE A 127 20.84 -8.67 -21.25
C ILE A 127 21.47 -7.30 -21.55
N MET A 128 21.90 -6.57 -20.50
CA MET A 128 22.55 -5.27 -20.65
C MET A 128 23.91 -5.37 -21.35
N ALA A 129 24.67 -6.44 -21.11
CA ALA A 129 25.93 -6.68 -21.80
C ALA A 129 25.71 -6.92 -23.30
N VAL A 130 24.70 -7.72 -23.69
CA VAL A 130 24.36 -7.93 -25.11
C VAL A 130 23.97 -6.62 -25.80
N VAL A 131 23.13 -5.80 -25.15
CA VAL A 131 22.65 -4.54 -25.74
C VAL A 131 23.75 -3.47 -25.85
N GLY A 132 24.71 -3.44 -24.93
CA GLY A 132 25.84 -2.51 -25.01
C GLY A 132 26.79 -2.75 -26.20
N HIS A 133 26.80 -3.96 -26.77
CA HIS A 133 27.66 -4.29 -27.91
C HIS A 133 26.99 -4.02 -29.27
N THR A 134 25.66 -3.98 -29.36
CA THR A 134 24.96 -3.81 -30.65
C THR A 134 24.97 -2.37 -31.16
N SER A 135 25.25 -1.38 -30.30
CA SER A 135 25.39 0.04 -30.69
C SER A 135 26.78 0.39 -31.24
N SER A 136 27.76 -0.53 -31.17
CA SER A 136 29.14 -0.29 -31.63
C SER A 136 29.45 -0.89 -33.01
N ILE A 137 28.48 -1.53 -33.68
CA ILE A 137 28.70 -2.25 -34.95
C ILE A 137 28.28 -1.41 -36.17
N ASP A 138 27.81 -0.17 -35.98
CA ASP A 138 27.26 0.68 -37.04
C ASP A 138 27.77 2.14 -36.98
N ALA A 139 29.07 2.35 -36.72
CA ALA A 139 29.72 3.66 -36.80
C ALA A 139 31.04 3.61 -37.59
#